data_AF-A0A1I5BES1-F1
#
_entry.id   AF-A0A1I5BES1-F1
#
_cell.length_a   1.000
_cell.length_b   1.000
_cell.length_c   1.000
_cell.angle_alpha   90.00
_cell.angle_beta   90.00
_cell.angle_gamma   90.00
#
_symmetry.space_group_name_H-M   'P 1'
#
loop_
_entity.id
_entity.type
_entity.pdbx_description
1 polymer ?
#
loop_
_entity_poly.entity_id
_entity_poly.type
_entity_poly.pdbx_seq_one_letter_code
_entity_poly.pdbx_strand_id
1 'polypeptide(L)'
;MILTAAIFILCAILVYNFKFYDLIAGFNTMSDDEKATYNIEKIARLFAIVMYSMAAIILIGYALSKWLDNEQIGAYGILIATLLGVPFLLIKANSKAYKKDSEND
;
A
#
# COMPACT_ATOMS: atom_id res chain seq x y z
N MET A 1 -16.38 -3.72 3.70
CA MET A 1 -15.74 -4.10 2.43
C MET A 1 -15.56 -2.91 1.49
N ILE A 2 -16.66 -2.33 0.97
CA ILE A 2 -16.59 -1.18 0.05
C ILE A 2 -15.87 0.00 0.72
N LEU A 3 -16.28 0.38 1.95
CA LEU A 3 -15.61 1.44 2.70
C LEU A 3 -14.10 1.17 2.86
N THR A 4 -13.73 -0.06 3.20
CA THR A 4 -12.32 -0.47 3.35
C THR A 4 -11.56 -0.29 2.03
N ALA A 5 -12.09 -0.79 0.92
CA ALA A 5 -11.47 -0.61 -0.40
C ALA A 5 -11.36 0.88 -0.79
N ALA A 6 -12.39 1.68 -0.50
CA ALA A 6 -12.38 3.12 -0.73
C ALA A 6 -11.29 3.83 0.08
N ILE A 7 -11.05 3.42 1.33
CA ILE A 7 -9.95 3.95 2.15
C ILE A 7 -8.59 3.63 1.50
N PHE A 8 -8.37 2.39 1.04
CA PHE A 8 -7.12 2.03 0.36
C PHE A 8 -6.90 2.86 -0.92
N ILE A 9 -7.94 3.04 -1.73
CA ILE A 9 -7.88 3.87 -2.94
C ILE A 9 -7.58 5.33 -2.57
N LEU A 10 -8.27 5.88 -1.58
CA LEU A 10 -8.06 7.26 -1.13
C LEU A 10 -6.63 7.46 -0.64
N CYS A 11 -6.11 6.57 0.20
CA CYS A 11 -4.72 6.66 0.67
C CYS A 11 -3.72 6.54 -0.48
N ALA A 12 -3.94 5.66 -1.45
CA ALA A 12 -3.09 5.54 -2.64
C ALA A 12 -3.02 6.87 -3.41
N ILE A 13 -4.16 7.51 -3.63
CA ILE A 13 -4.28 8.81 -4.30
C ILE A 13 -3.57 9.89 -3.48
N LEU A 14 -3.84 10.00 -2.18
CA LEU A 14 -3.24 11.01 -1.32
C LEU A 14 -1.71 10.90 -1.26
N VAL A 15 -1.19 9.69 -1.09
CA VAL A 15 0.26 9.45 -0.99
C VAL A 15 0.96 9.70 -2.32
N TYR A 16 0.44 9.20 -3.44
CA TYR A 16 1.13 9.28 -4.72
C TYR A 16 0.86 10.56 -5.51
N ASN A 17 -0.41 10.95 -5.63
CA ASN A 17 -0.81 12.10 -6.44
C ASN A 17 -0.69 13.42 -5.68
N PHE A 18 -1.07 13.44 -4.40
CA PHE A 18 -1.04 14.65 -3.57
C PHE A 18 0.20 14.77 -2.69
N LYS A 19 1.13 13.80 -2.78
CA LYS A 19 2.40 13.78 -2.04
C LYS A 19 2.24 13.85 -0.51
N PHE A 20 1.16 13.29 0.04
CA PHE A 20 0.97 13.20 1.50
C PHE A 20 1.84 12.09 2.09
N TYR A 21 3.16 12.24 2.00
CA TYR A 21 4.14 11.23 2.40
C TYR A 21 4.15 10.95 3.90
N ASP A 22 3.70 11.90 4.72
CA ASP A 22 3.59 11.75 6.17
C ASP A 22 2.52 10.71 6.58
N LEU A 23 1.67 10.27 5.65
CA LEU A 23 0.77 9.12 5.86
C LEU A 23 1.54 7.78 5.92
N ILE A 24 2.78 7.75 5.43
CA ILE A 24 3.66 6.59 5.53
C ILE A 24 4.33 6.64 6.91
N ALA A 25 3.74 5.95 7.88
CA ALA A 25 4.13 6.04 9.30
C ALA A 25 5.64 5.89 9.55
N GLY A 26 6.32 4.95 8.86
CA GLY A 26 7.77 4.78 8.99
C GLY A 26 8.57 5.95 8.44
N PHE A 27 8.13 6.57 7.34
CA PHE A 27 8.78 7.77 6.79
C PHE A 27 8.50 9.00 7.66
N ASN A 28 7.27 9.17 8.14
CA ASN A 28 6.88 10.29 8.99
C ASN A 28 7.70 10.39 10.29
N THR A 29 8.10 9.25 10.85
CA THR A 29 8.89 9.18 12.10
C THR A 29 10.41 9.26 11.90
N MET A 30 10.91 9.18 10.66
CA MET A 30 12.35 9.28 10.38
C MET A 30 12.85 10.72 10.59
N SER A 31 14.14 10.86 10.95
CA SER A 31 14.80 12.16 10.95
C SER A 31 14.96 12.69 9.52
N ASP A 32 15.15 14.00 9.36
CA ASP A 32 15.30 14.60 8.03
C ASP A 32 16.55 14.09 7.30
N ASP A 33 17.63 13.82 8.03
CA ASP A 33 18.86 13.21 7.48
C ASP A 33 18.60 11.80 6.93
N GLU A 34 17.80 10.99 7.65
CA GLU A 34 17.45 9.65 7.21
C GLU A 34 16.51 9.68 6.00
N LYS A 35 15.48 10.54 6.04
CA LYS A 35 14.56 10.78 4.90
C LYS A 35 15.33 11.15 3.63
N ALA A 36 16.40 11.93 3.76
CA ALA A 36 17.21 12.37 2.62
C ALA A 36 17.86 11.20 1.87
N THR A 37 18.08 10.04 2.50
CA THR A 37 18.67 8.84 1.89
C THR A 37 17.70 8.05 1.01
N TYR A 38 16.38 8.29 1.13
CA TYR A 38 15.34 7.52 0.44
C TYR A 38 14.76 8.25 -0.77
N ASN A 39 14.46 7.51 -1.84
CA ASN A 39 13.66 8.01 -2.96
C ASN A 39 12.16 7.90 -2.61
N ILE A 40 11.65 8.93 -1.94
CA ILE A 40 10.26 8.96 -1.45
C ILE A 40 9.24 8.88 -2.58
N GLU A 41 9.51 9.44 -3.76
CA GLU A 41 8.58 9.37 -4.89
C GLU A 41 8.41 7.93 -5.40
N LYS A 42 9.51 7.17 -5.45
CA LYS A 42 9.49 5.75 -5.80
C LYS A 42 8.77 4.91 -4.74
N ILE A 43 8.97 5.23 -3.46
CA ILE A 43 8.25 4.58 -2.34
C ILE A 43 6.75 4.89 -2.41
N ALA A 44 6.37 6.14 -2.62
CA ALA A 44 4.97 6.55 -2.75
C ALA A 44 4.27 5.84 -3.91
N ARG A 45 4.97 5.68 -5.05
CA ARG A 45 4.46 4.89 -6.18
C ARG A 45 4.26 3.43 -5.83
N LEU A 46 5.22 2.79 -5.15
CA LEU A 46 5.07 1.43 -4.64
C LEU A 46 3.87 1.32 -3.69
N PHE A 47 3.74 2.26 -2.76
CA PHE A 47 2.65 2.31 -1.79
C PHE A 47 1.29 2.35 -2.50
N ALA A 48 1.12 3.23 -3.47
CA ALA A 48 -0.10 3.33 -4.25
C ALA A 48 -0.40 2.05 -5.06
N ILE A 49 0.58 1.46 -5.74
CA ILE A 49 0.39 0.20 -6.49
C ILE A 49 -0.10 -0.92 -5.57
N VAL A 50 0.51 -1.07 -4.40
CA VAL A 50 0.11 -2.10 -3.43
C VAL A 50 -1.29 -1.80 -2.89
N MET A 51 -1.58 -0.56 -2.51
CA MET A 51 -2.90 -0.18 -2.01
C MET A 51 -4.02 -0.37 -3.05
N TYR A 52 -3.79 0.00 -4.31
CA TYR A 52 -4.74 -0.28 -5.39
C TYR A 52 -4.95 -1.79 -5.59
N SER A 53 -3.87 -2.58 -5.50
CA SER A 53 -3.95 -4.04 -5.61
C SER A 53 -4.76 -4.65 -4.44
N MET A 54 -4.54 -4.16 -3.22
CA MET A 54 -5.31 -4.57 -2.04
C MET A 54 -6.79 -4.20 -2.17
N ALA A 55 -7.10 -2.99 -2.63
CA ALA A 55 -8.47 -2.57 -2.91
C ALA A 55 -9.14 -3.47 -3.95
N ALA A 56 -8.43 -3.82 -5.04
CA ALA A 56 -8.93 -4.73 -6.06
C ALA A 56 -9.25 -6.13 -5.49
N ILE A 57 -8.35 -6.71 -4.68
CA ILE A 57 -8.59 -8.00 -4.00
C ILE A 57 -9.83 -7.94 -3.10
N ILE A 58 -10.00 -6.85 -2.34
CA ILE A 58 -11.16 -6.65 -1.45
C ILE A 58 -12.45 -6.55 -2.26
N LEU A 59 -12.45 -5.82 -3.38
CA LEU A 59 -13.62 -5.68 -4.25
C LEU A 59 -13.99 -7.00 -4.94
N ILE A 60 -12.99 -7.79 -5.38
CA ILE A 60 -13.20 -9.13 -5.91
C ILE A 60 -13.79 -10.05 -4.83
N GLY A 61 -13.23 -10.04 -3.61
CA GLY A 61 -13.76 -10.82 -2.49
C GLY A 61 -15.20 -10.44 -2.14
N TYR A 62 -15.53 -9.14 -2.21
CA TYR A 62 -16.90 -8.66 -2.04
C TYR A 62 -17.82 -9.17 -3.16
N ALA A 63 -17.42 -9.05 -4.43
CA ALA A 63 -18.22 -9.54 -5.56
C ALA A 63 -18.48 -11.05 -5.45
N LEU A 64 -17.45 -11.84 -5.10
CA LEU A 64 -17.57 -13.28 -4.86
C LEU A 64 -18.49 -13.61 -3.68
N SER A 65 -18.43 -12.84 -2.58
CA SER A 65 -19.33 -13.02 -1.43
C SER A 65 -20.79 -12.87 -1.81
N LYS A 66 -21.11 -11.95 -2.73
CA LYS A 66 -22.47 -11.74 -3.25
C LYS A 66 -22.88 -12.80 -4.25
N TRP A 67 -21.96 -13.25 -5.10
CA TRP A 67 -22.26 -14.30 -6.07
C TRP A 67 -22.51 -15.67 -5.42
N LEU A 68 -21.76 -15.99 -4.37
CA LEU A 68 -21.82 -17.28 -3.68
C LEU A 68 -22.70 -17.26 -2.42
N ASP A 69 -23.39 -16.15 -2.14
CA ASP A 69 -24.21 -15.91 -0.96
C ASP A 69 -23.51 -16.30 0.36
N ASN A 70 -22.23 -15.94 0.47
CA ASN A 70 -21.39 -16.27 1.62
C ASN A 70 -20.55 -15.06 2.05
N GLU A 71 -20.99 -14.42 3.13
CA GLU A 71 -20.37 -13.21 3.66
C GLU A 71 -18.93 -13.40 4.16
N GLN A 72 -18.54 -14.64 4.54
CA GLN A 72 -17.18 -14.92 5.02
C GLN A 72 -16.12 -14.73 3.94
N ILE A 73 -16.47 -14.98 2.68
CA ILE A 73 -15.57 -14.77 1.53
C ILE A 73 -15.10 -13.32 1.48
N GLY A 74 -16.00 -12.41 1.85
CA GLY A 74 -15.68 -11.01 1.97
C GLY A 74 -14.59 -10.75 3.01
N ALA A 75 -14.77 -11.26 4.23
CA ALA A 75 -13.78 -11.13 5.29
C ALA A 75 -12.42 -11.73 4.89
N TYR A 76 -12.41 -12.89 4.20
CA TYR A 76 -11.18 -13.49 3.68
C TYR A 76 -10.49 -12.60 2.63
N GLY A 77 -11.23 -11.89 1.79
CA GLY A 77 -10.65 -10.92 0.85
C GLY A 77 -9.84 -9.81 1.55
N ILE A 78 -10.35 -9.26 2.66
CA ILE A 78 -9.63 -8.27 3.47
C ILE A 78 -8.38 -8.89 4.12
N LEU A 79 -8.53 -10.09 4.67
CA LEU A 79 -7.44 -10.81 5.33
C LEU A 79 -6.30 -11.10 4.34
N ILE A 80 -6.62 -11.68 3.18
CA ILE A 80 -5.65 -12.01 2.12
C ILE A 80 -4.96 -10.74 1.62
N ALA A 81 -5.73 -9.69 1.32
CA ALA A 81 -5.16 -8.42 0.87
C ALA A 81 -4.14 -7.87 1.88
N THR A 82 -4.47 -7.91 3.17
CA THR A 82 -3.60 -7.39 4.24
C THR A 82 -2.37 -8.27 4.46
N LEU A 83 -2.55 -9.60 4.52
CA LEU A 83 -1.46 -10.56 4.72
C LEU A 83 -0.45 -10.57 3.58
N LEU A 84 -0.86 -10.24 2.35
CA LEU A 84 0.05 -10.16 1.21
C LEU A 84 0.61 -8.74 1.04
N GLY A 85 -0.27 -7.73 1.06
CA GLY A 85 0.08 -6.36 0.72
C GLY A 85 1.02 -5.72 1.75
N VAL A 86 0.75 -5.87 3.04
CA VAL A 86 1.56 -5.22 4.09
C VAL A 86 2.98 -5.80 4.13
N PRO A 87 3.21 -7.12 4.21
CA PRO A 87 4.56 -7.65 4.21
C PRO A 87 5.33 -7.33 2.92
N PHE A 88 4.68 -7.43 1.76
CA PHE A 88 5.31 -7.07 0.48
C PHE A 88 5.78 -5.61 0.48
N LEU A 89 4.93 -4.69 0.96
CA LEU A 89 5.25 -3.28 1.06
C LEU A 89 6.43 -3.03 1.99
N LEU A 90 6.42 -3.64 3.18
CA LEU A 90 7.50 -3.49 4.16
C LEU A 90 8.84 -3.98 3.60
N ILE A 91 8.87 -5.17 3.00
CA ILE A 91 10.10 -5.74 2.43
C ILE A 91 10.60 -4.87 1.27
N LYS A 92 9.72 -4.51 0.34
CA LYS A 92 10.10 -3.84 -0.89
C LYS A 92 10.52 -2.38 -0.63
N ALA A 93 9.78 -1.63 0.19
CA ALA A 93 10.08 -0.24 0.50
C ALA A 93 11.41 -0.06 1.25
N ASN A 94 11.82 -1.07 2.04
CA ASN A 94 13.10 -1.06 2.77
C ASN A 94 14.28 -1.62 1.97
N SER A 95 14.05 -2.15 0.76
CA SER A 95 15.11 -2.68 -0.08
C SER A 95 16.02 -1.57 -0.63
N LYS A 96 17.27 -1.91 -0.95
CA LYS A 96 18.25 -0.96 -1.53
C LYS A 96 17.72 -0.22 -2.75
N ALA A 97 16.83 -0.84 -3.53
CA ALA A 97 16.22 -0.27 -4.74
C ALA A 97 15.43 1.04 -4.51
N TYR A 98 15.17 1.43 -3.26
CA TYR A 98 14.46 2.66 -2.90
C TYR A 98 15.34 3.66 -2.15
N LYS A 99 16.65 3.37 -2.01
CA LYS A 99 17.65 4.33 -1.53
C LYS A 99 18.23 5.11 -2.71
N LYS A 100 18.53 6.40 -2.53
CA LYS A 100 19.05 7.25 -3.60
C LYS A 100 20.42 6.79 -4.12
N ASP A 101 21.26 6.25 -3.25
CA ASP A 101 22.61 5.80 -3.61
C ASP A 101 22.62 4.55 -4.52
N SER A 102 21.47 3.87 -4.69
CA SER A 102 21.34 2.69 -5.56
C SER A 102 21.25 3.01 -7.06
N GLU A 103 21.24 4.29 -7.43
CA GLU A 103 21.27 4.73 -8.85
C GLU A 103 22.70 4.89 -9.39
N ASN A 104 23.74 4.72 -8.55
CA ASN A 104 25.16 4.87 -8.91
C ASN A 104 25.96 3.55 -8.93
N ASP A 105 25.32 2.40 -8.69
CA ASP A 105 25.89 1.03 -8.81
C ASP A 105 25.31 0.31 -10.04
#